data_AF-A0A0F9RBC2-F1
#
_entry.id   AF-A0A0F9RBC2-F1
#
_cell.length_a   1.000
_cell.length_b   1.000
_cell.length_c   1.000
_cell.angle_alpha   90.00
_cell.angle_beta   90.00
_cell.angle_gamma   90.00
#
_symmetry.space_group_name_H-M   'P 1'
#
loop_
_entity.id
_entity.type
_entity.pdbx_description
1 polymer ?
#
loop_
_entity_poly.entity_id
_entity_poly.type
_entity_poly.pdbx_seq_one_letter_code
_entity_poly.pdbx_strand_id
1 'polypeptide(L)'
;MRLRQTLNKPVHGNWDGGAKQVFDWDIEGSPAIDSKGEYVRIGSFAANHWFHVALGKTIKLTLSYAMKHLKAVTRVGCAFQYIDD
;
A
#
# COMPACT_ATOMS: atom_id res chain seq x y z
N MET A 1 -8.45 6.30 -8.34
CA MET A 1 -8.56 5.72 -6.99
C MET A 1 -7.21 5.21 -6.50
N ARG A 2 -6.83 5.58 -5.27
CA ARG A 2 -5.61 5.15 -4.58
C ARG A 2 -5.84 4.86 -3.10
N LEU A 3 -4.90 4.15 -2.46
CA LEU A 3 -4.96 3.85 -1.03
C LEU A 3 -3.98 4.74 -0.28
N ARG A 4 -4.49 5.67 0.53
CA ARG A 4 -3.70 6.49 1.43
C ARG A 4 -3.47 5.78 2.76
N GLN A 5 -2.21 5.68 3.18
CA GLN A 5 -1.79 5.20 4.49
C GLN A 5 -1.22 6.35 5.30
N THR A 6 -1.68 6.55 6.52
CA THR A 6 -1.10 7.50 7.47
C THR A 6 -0.44 6.71 8.60
N LEU A 7 0.87 6.87 8.77
CA LEU A 7 1.60 6.32 9.90
C LEU A 7 1.65 7.35 11.03
N ASN A 8 1.53 6.89 12.27
CA ASN A 8 1.75 7.73 13.46
C ASN A 8 3.16 7.57 14.05
N LYS A 9 3.90 6.53 13.64
CA LYS A 9 5.27 6.22 14.07
C LYS A 9 6.04 5.55 12.92
N PRO A 10 7.39 5.62 12.90
CA PRO A 10 8.19 4.90 11.93
C PRO A 10 7.96 3.39 12.02
N VAL A 11 7.92 2.71 10.86
CA VAL A 11 7.93 1.23 10.79
C VAL A 11 9.30 0.71 11.21
N HIS A 12 10.36 1.40 10.80
CA HIS A 12 11.75 1.09 11.11
C HIS A 12 12.49 2.38 11.52
N GLY A 13 13.35 2.27 12.53
CA GLY A 13 14.19 3.38 12.97
C GLY A 13 13.40 4.55 13.57
N ASN A 14 13.92 5.76 13.37
CA ASN A 14 13.34 7.01 13.83
C ASN A 14 12.96 7.88 12.62
N TRP A 15 11.87 8.62 12.73
CA TRP A 15 11.64 9.75 11.84
C TRP A 15 12.41 10.96 12.33
N ASP A 16 13.01 11.71 11.42
CA ASP A 16 13.50 13.03 11.75
C ASP A 16 12.31 13.92 12.17
N GLY A 17 12.27 14.28 13.46
CA GLY A 17 11.27 15.21 14.00
C GLY A 17 9.92 14.62 14.42
N GLY A 18 9.72 13.30 14.41
CA GLY A 18 8.50 12.67 14.97
C GLY A 18 7.18 13.00 14.26
N ALA A 19 7.23 13.58 13.06
CA ALA A 19 6.05 14.00 12.30
C ALA A 19 5.35 12.81 11.63
N LYS A 20 4.01 12.79 11.68
CA LYS A 20 3.18 11.82 10.94
C LYS A 20 3.55 11.82 9.45
N GLN A 21 3.66 10.65 8.86
CA GLN A 21 3.89 10.49 7.42
C GLN A 21 2.68 9.88 6.72
N VAL A 22 2.48 10.33 5.48
CA VAL A 22 1.40 9.91 4.61
C VAL A 22 2.01 9.31 3.35
N PHE A 23 1.54 8.12 2.99
CA PHE A 23 1.96 7.41 1.79
C PHE A 23 0.73 7.11 0.95
N ASP A 24 0.78 7.52 -0.31
CA ASP A 24 -0.23 7.15 -1.28
C ASP A 24 0.27 5.92 -2.06
N TRP A 25 -0.56 4.88 -2.10
CA TRP A 25 -0.29 3.61 -2.74
C TRP A 25 -1.18 3.44 -3.97
N ASP A 26 -0.55 3.26 -5.12
CA ASP A 26 -1.19 3.18 -6.43
C ASP A 26 -1.00 1.79 -7.06
N ILE A 27 -1.97 1.37 -7.87
CA ILE A 27 -1.81 0.20 -8.74
C ILE A 27 -0.91 0.62 -9.90
N GLU A 28 0.21 -0.09 -10.07
CA GLU A 28 1.18 0.22 -11.11
C GLU A 28 1.24 -0.87 -12.18
N GLY A 29 1.22 -0.43 -13.44
CA GLY A 29 1.38 -1.30 -14.61
C GLY A 29 0.21 -2.23 -14.86
N SER A 30 0.44 -3.18 -15.78
CA SER A 30 -0.55 -4.20 -16.14
C SER A 30 -0.46 -5.41 -15.22
N PRO A 31 -1.57 -6.12 -14.96
CA PRO A 31 -1.54 -7.38 -14.24
C PRO A 31 -0.67 -8.44 -14.95
N ALA A 32 -0.10 -9.34 -14.15
CA ALA A 32 0.67 -10.50 -14.60
C ALA A 32 0.13 -11.78 -13.95
N ILE A 33 0.52 -12.95 -14.46
CA ILE A 33 0.03 -14.26 -13.99
C ILE A 33 1.22 -15.09 -13.48
N ASP A 34 1.05 -15.71 -12.31
CA ASP A 34 1.93 -16.75 -11.78
C ASP A 34 1.16 -18.05 -11.45
N SER A 35 1.83 -19.01 -10.79
CA SER A 35 1.20 -20.28 -10.39
C SER A 35 0.10 -20.16 -9.33
N LYS A 36 -0.08 -18.97 -8.72
CA LYS A 36 -1.11 -18.65 -7.73
C LYS A 36 -2.24 -17.79 -8.31
N GLY A 37 -2.09 -17.30 -9.54
CA GLY A 37 -3.10 -16.55 -10.28
C GLY A 37 -2.62 -15.18 -10.76
N GLU A 38 -3.58 -14.28 -11.04
CA GLU A 38 -3.28 -12.92 -11.44
C GLU A 38 -2.82 -12.06 -10.26
N TYR A 39 -1.80 -11.24 -10.47
CA TYR A 39 -1.28 -10.28 -9.51
C TYR A 39 -0.95 -8.95 -10.20
N VAL A 40 -0.81 -7.90 -9.40
CA VAL A 40 -0.41 -6.57 -9.86
C VAL A 40 0.55 -5.94 -8.86
N ARG A 41 1.37 -5.00 -9.33
CA ARG A 41 2.29 -4.23 -8.49
C ARG A 41 1.54 -3.07 -7.83
N ILE A 42 1.84 -2.83 -6.56
CA ILE A 42 1.42 -1.68 -5.79
C ILE A 42 2.67 -0.89 -5.42
N GLY A 43 2.65 0.43 -5.64
CA GLY A 43 3.80 1.29 -5.42
C GLY A 43 3.48 2.57 -4.67
N SER A 44 4.48 3.07 -3.94
CA SER A 44 4.47 4.43 -3.41
C SER A 44 5.85 5.06 -3.56
N PHE A 45 5.91 6.14 -4.34
CA PHE A 45 7.14 6.89 -4.56
C PHE A 45 7.67 7.51 -3.26
N ALA A 46 6.77 8.08 -2.44
CA ALA A 46 7.13 8.69 -1.15
C ALA A 46 7.71 7.67 -0.16
N ALA A 47 7.28 6.42 -0.23
CA ALA A 47 7.84 5.32 0.56
C ALA A 47 9.09 4.69 -0.08
N ASN A 48 9.40 5.03 -1.34
CA ASN A 48 10.37 4.33 -2.18
C ASN A 48 10.22 2.80 -2.10
N HIS A 49 8.98 2.32 -2.22
CA HIS A 49 8.67 0.92 -1.98
C HIS A 49 7.57 0.39 -2.91
N TRP A 50 7.72 -0.88 -3.29
CA TRP A 50 6.79 -1.61 -4.15
C TRP A 50 6.63 -3.05 -3.69
N PHE A 51 5.44 -3.60 -3.87
CA PHE A 51 5.13 -4.99 -3.59
C PHE A 51 4.02 -5.50 -4.52
N HIS A 52 3.83 -6.82 -4.57
CA HIS A 52 2.81 -7.44 -5.40
C HIS A 52 1.63 -7.93 -4.56
N VAL A 53 0.42 -7.81 -5.09
CA VAL A 53 -0.80 -8.38 -4.51
C VAL A 53 -1.63 -9.07 -5.58
N ALA A 54 -2.48 -10.01 -5.17
CA ALA A 54 -3.43 -10.64 -6.06
C ALA A 54 -4.32 -9.59 -6.75
N LEU A 55 -4.71 -9.83 -8.00
CA LEU A 55 -5.65 -8.96 -8.72
C LEU A 55 -7.07 -9.20 -8.19
N GLY A 56 -7.74 -8.12 -7.78
CA GLY A 56 -9.15 -8.15 -7.44
C GLY A 56 -10.04 -7.85 -8.64
N LYS A 57 -11.30 -8.30 -8.60
CA LYS A 57 -12.33 -7.96 -9.61
C LYS A 57 -12.59 -6.45 -9.75
N THR A 58 -12.19 -5.66 -8.78
CA THR A 58 -12.30 -4.19 -8.80
C THR A 58 -11.00 -3.56 -8.28
N ILE A 59 -10.77 -2.30 -8.66
CA ILE A 59 -9.64 -1.51 -8.13
C ILE A 59 -9.68 -1.48 -6.60
N LYS A 60 -10.86 -1.22 -6.02
CA LYS A 60 -11.05 -1.18 -4.57
C LYS A 60 -10.71 -2.51 -3.89
N LEU A 61 -11.09 -3.64 -4.49
CA LEU A 61 -10.76 -4.96 -3.95
C LEU A 61 -9.26 -5.22 -4.00
N THR A 62 -8.61 -4.89 -5.11
CA THR A 62 -7.14 -4.98 -5.27
C THR A 62 -6.42 -4.15 -4.21
N LEU A 63 -6.82 -2.88 -4.04
CA LEU A 63 -6.28 -2.00 -3.00
C LEU A 63 -6.58 -2.51 -1.57
N SER A 64 -7.68 -3.24 -1.36
CA SER A 64 -7.94 -3.87 -0.06
C SER A 64 -6.96 -5.00 0.26
N TYR A 65 -6.46 -5.73 -0.74
CA TYR A 65 -5.39 -6.70 -0.55
C TYR A 65 -4.07 -6.01 -0.24
N ALA A 66 -3.80 -4.87 -0.90
CA ALA A 66 -2.67 -4.01 -0.55
C ALA A 66 -2.73 -3.52 0.89
N MET A 67 -3.91 -3.07 1.35
CA MET A 67 -4.14 -2.66 2.73
C MET A 67 -3.86 -3.80 3.72
N LYS A 68 -4.28 -5.03 3.43
CA LYS A 68 -3.98 -6.20 4.27
C LYS A 68 -2.47 -6.47 4.35
N HIS A 69 -1.78 -6.40 3.21
CA HIS A 69 -0.33 -6.55 3.14
C HIS A 69 0.38 -5.49 3.99
N LEU A 70 0.04 -4.21 3.79
CA LEU A 70 0.63 -3.08 4.52
C LEU A 70 0.39 -3.18 6.03
N LYS A 71 -0.82 -3.58 6.47
CA LYS A 71 -1.11 -3.82 7.89
C LYS A 71 -0.21 -4.89 8.50
N ALA A 72 0.05 -5.98 7.78
CA ALA A 72 0.88 -7.08 8.25
C ALA A 72 2.36 -6.69 8.38
N VAL A 73 2.85 -5.80 7.51
CA VAL A 73 4.24 -5.32 7.49
C VAL A 73 4.47 -4.15 8.45
N THR A 74 3.57 -3.16 8.45
CA THR A 74 3.72 -1.90 9.20
C THR A 74 3.78 -2.14 10.70
N ARG A 75 2.90 -2.98 11.27
CA ARG A 75 2.84 -3.37 12.70
C ARG A 75 2.85 -2.22 13.73
N VAL A 76 2.75 -0.98 13.29
CA VAL A 76 2.60 0.24 14.10
C VAL A 76 1.24 0.88 13.86
N GLY A 77 0.85 1.81 14.74
CA GLY A 77 -0.41 2.53 14.62
C GLY A 77 -0.50 3.29 13.29
N CYS A 78 -1.40 2.84 12.42
CA CYS A 78 -1.64 3.42 11.10
C CYS A 78 -3.13 3.51 10.76
N ALA A 79 -3.48 4.46 9.90
CA ALA A 79 -4.82 4.64 9.35
C ALA A 79 -4.78 4.46 7.83
N PHE A 80 -5.91 4.09 7.23
CA PHE A 80 -6.06 3.89 5.80
C PHE A 80 -7.31 4.60 5.28
N GLN A 81 -7.22 5.17 4.09
CA GLN A 81 -8.31 5.83 3.40
C GLN A 81 -8.23 5.55 1.90
N TYR A 82 -9.36 5.29 1.26
CA TYR A 82 -9.45 5.28 -0.20
C TYR A 82 -9.67 6.71 -0.70
N ILE A 83 -8.88 7.15 -1.67
CA ILE A 83 -8.99 8.46 -2.30
C ILE A 83 -9.42 8.24 -3.75
N ASP A 84 -10.58 8.80 -4.11
CA ASP A 84 -11.08 8.90 -5.47
C ASP A 84 -10.75 10.29 -5.99
N ASP A 85 -9.56 10.43 -6.58
CA ASP A 85 -9.21 11.57 -7.44
C ASP A 85 -9.72 11.31 -8.86
#